data_AF-A0A7S9RGQ1-F1
#
_entry.id   AF-A0A7S9RGQ1-F1
#
_cell.length_a   1.000
_cell.length_b   1.000
_cell.length_c   1.000
_cell.angle_alpha   90.00
_cell.angle_beta   90.00
_cell.angle_gamma   90.00
#
_symmetry.space_group_name_H-M   'P 1'
#
loop_
_entity.id
_entity.type
_entity.pdbx_description
1 polymer ?
#
loop_
_entity_poly.entity_id
_entity_poly.type
_entity_poly.pdbx_seq_one_letter_code
_entity_poly.pdbx_strand_id
1 'polypeptide(L)'
;MLSFDDFKNMASDNSLNDNEKVGFPDIYRKGTEENIFPDILQKLNIKPDNEKTKIIMDIGCGCSGPAKSLIEYVRKNSFTLYLIDSKEMLDNLPNEPFIIKIAHEFPCDYNYESLYSKVDYIIVYSVLHHVVYHSNYLKFLDTCIALLKSGGGENVDW
;
A
#
# COMPACT_ATOMS: atom_id res chain seq x y z
N MET A 1 -1.04 -10.97 -17.17
CA MET A 1 -0.99 -10.33 -15.85
C MET A 1 -1.64 -8.97 -15.98
N LEU A 2 -2.50 -8.58 -15.04
CA LEU A 2 -3.17 -7.28 -15.06
C LEU A 2 -2.13 -6.14 -14.96
N SER A 3 -2.36 -5.07 -15.72
CA SER A 3 -1.59 -3.83 -15.72
C SER A 3 -2.17 -2.80 -14.75
N PHE A 4 -1.46 -1.69 -14.52
CA PHE A 4 -1.95 -0.58 -13.70
C PHE A 4 -3.28 -0.03 -14.23
N ASP A 5 -3.41 0.16 -15.54
CA ASP A 5 -4.65 0.63 -16.17
C ASP A 5 -5.79 -0.39 -16.05
N ASP A 6 -5.51 -1.69 -16.04
CA ASP A 6 -6.54 -2.71 -15.81
C ASP A 6 -7.14 -2.58 -14.40
N PHE A 7 -6.29 -2.46 -13.37
CA PHE A 7 -6.76 -2.26 -11.99
C PHE A 7 -7.51 -0.94 -11.81
N LYS A 8 -7.05 0.12 -12.46
CA LYS A 8 -7.73 1.42 -12.50
C LYS A 8 -9.15 1.29 -13.05
N ASN A 9 -9.32 0.57 -14.17
CA ASN A 9 -10.63 0.32 -14.77
C ASN A 9 -11.51 -0.52 -13.85
N MET A 10 -10.96 -1.58 -13.25
CA MET A 10 -11.68 -2.44 -12.31
C MET A 10 -12.16 -1.67 -11.07
N ALA A 11 -11.33 -0.78 -10.51
CA ALA A 11 -11.68 0.03 -9.35
C ALA A 11 -12.89 0.95 -9.58
N SER A 12 -13.15 1.34 -10.83
CA SER A 12 -14.30 2.15 -11.25
C SER A 12 -15.57 1.34 -11.52
N ASP A 13 -15.47 0.00 -11.58
CA ASP A 13 -16.59 -0.87 -11.87
C ASP A 13 -17.40 -1.14 -10.60
N ASN A 14 -18.62 -0.59 -10.56
CA ASN A 14 -19.54 -0.75 -9.43
C ASN A 14 -20.19 -2.14 -9.35
N SER A 15 -20.01 -3.00 -10.37
CA SER A 15 -20.46 -4.39 -10.32
C SER A 15 -19.49 -5.31 -9.55
N LEU A 16 -18.25 -4.86 -9.34
CA LEU A 16 -17.22 -5.59 -8.62
C LEU A 16 -17.23 -5.24 -7.13
N ASN A 17 -17.03 -6.24 -6.29
CA ASN A 17 -16.71 -6.01 -4.88
C ASN A 17 -15.23 -5.62 -4.71
N ASP A 18 -14.85 -5.21 -3.49
CA ASP A 18 -13.49 -4.70 -3.24
C ASP A 18 -12.38 -5.73 -3.48
N ASN A 19 -12.63 -7.02 -3.26
CA ASN A 19 -11.67 -8.09 -3.57
C ASN A 19 -11.48 -8.22 -5.07
N GLU A 20 -12.58 -8.21 -5.82
CA GLU A 20 -12.55 -8.31 -7.27
C GLU A 20 -11.87 -7.09 -7.90
N LYS A 21 -12.10 -5.88 -7.38
CA LYS A 21 -11.44 -4.63 -7.81
C LYS A 21 -9.92 -4.72 -7.71
N VAL A 22 -9.39 -5.40 -6.69
CA VAL A 22 -7.95 -5.63 -6.51
C VAL A 22 -7.45 -6.90 -7.20
N GLY A 23 -8.24 -7.51 -8.09
CA GLY A 23 -7.83 -8.67 -8.91
C GLY A 23 -7.93 -10.03 -8.22
N PHE A 24 -8.61 -10.12 -7.07
CA PHE A 24 -8.80 -11.38 -6.36
C PHE A 24 -10.27 -11.83 -6.40
N PRO A 25 -10.57 -13.00 -6.98
CA PRO A 25 -11.91 -13.56 -6.86
C PRO A 25 -12.28 -13.79 -5.38
N ASP A 26 -13.49 -13.38 -4.99
CA ASP A 26 -13.92 -13.37 -3.59
C ASP A 26 -13.84 -14.76 -2.92
N ILE A 27 -14.06 -15.82 -3.70
CA ILE A 27 -13.97 -17.22 -3.23
C ILE A 27 -12.59 -17.58 -2.65
N TYR A 28 -11.52 -16.97 -3.13
CA TYR A 28 -10.15 -17.23 -2.65
C TYR A 28 -9.77 -16.40 -1.42
N ARG A 29 -10.52 -15.31 -1.14
CA ARG A 29 -10.28 -14.40 -0.02
C ARG A 29 -11.11 -14.73 1.21
N LYS A 30 -12.24 -15.42 1.01
CA LYS A 30 -13.11 -15.85 2.10
C LYS A 30 -12.37 -16.74 3.11
N GLY A 31 -12.21 -16.25 4.34
CA GLY A 31 -11.59 -16.98 5.45
C GLY A 31 -10.05 -16.96 5.47
N THR A 32 -9.43 -16.22 4.55
CA THR A 32 -7.96 -16.05 4.50
C THR A 32 -7.53 -14.60 4.61
N GLU A 33 -8.37 -13.67 4.15
CA GLU A 33 -8.07 -12.23 4.12
C GLU A 33 -7.77 -11.64 5.50
N GLU A 34 -8.45 -12.12 6.55
CA GLU A 34 -8.25 -11.68 7.92
C GLU A 34 -6.85 -11.97 8.48
N ASN A 35 -6.12 -12.92 7.87
CA ASN A 35 -4.77 -13.31 8.30
C ASN A 35 -3.67 -12.48 7.64
N ILE A 36 -3.98 -11.79 6.54
CA ILE A 36 -2.97 -11.04 5.76
C ILE A 36 -2.40 -9.88 6.58
N PHE A 37 -3.27 -9.07 7.18
CA PHE A 37 -2.80 -7.89 7.91
C PHE A 37 -1.99 -8.23 9.17
N PRO A 38 -2.40 -9.20 10.02
CA PRO A 38 -1.57 -9.70 11.11
C PRO A 38 -0.19 -10.19 10.66
N ASP A 39 -0.11 -10.89 9.53
CA ASP A 39 1.15 -11.37 8.96
C ASP A 39 2.06 -10.22 8.53
N ILE A 40 1.52 -9.20 7.83
CA ILE A 40 2.25 -7.97 7.49
C ILE A 40 2.81 -7.29 8.74
N LEU A 41 1.99 -7.11 9.78
CA LEU A 41 2.41 -6.49 11.05
C LEU A 41 3.56 -7.27 11.70
N GLN A 42 3.48 -8.60 11.69
CA GLN A 42 4.50 -9.48 12.27
C GLN A 42 5.82 -9.36 11.52
N LYS A 43 5.80 -9.46 10.19
CA LYS A 43 6.99 -9.46 9.35
C LYS A 43 7.72 -8.13 9.35
N LEU A 44 6.97 -7.02 9.28
CA LEU A 44 7.53 -5.67 9.38
C LEU A 44 7.84 -5.24 10.81
N ASN A 45 7.37 -6.00 11.82
CA ASN A 45 7.50 -5.67 13.23
C ASN A 45 7.02 -4.23 13.52
N ILE A 46 5.90 -3.83 12.90
CA ILE A 46 5.36 -2.47 13.00
C ILE A 46 4.92 -2.22 14.44
N LYS A 47 5.53 -1.21 15.06
CA LYS A 47 5.24 -0.82 16.45
C LYS A 47 5.02 0.68 16.58
N PRO A 48 4.00 1.10 17.34
CA PRO A 48 3.83 2.50 17.71
C PRO A 48 5.04 3.00 18.48
N ASP A 49 5.20 4.32 18.49
CA ASP A 49 6.25 5.01 19.23
C ASP A 49 5.61 6.18 19.96
N ASN A 50 5.78 6.21 21.27
CA ASN A 50 5.14 7.18 22.15
C ASN A 50 5.75 8.59 22.01
N GLU A 51 6.95 8.71 21.44
CA GLU A 51 7.66 9.97 21.35
C GLU A 51 7.51 10.65 19.99
N LYS A 52 7.28 9.88 18.92
CA LYS A 52 7.22 10.38 17.54
C LYS A 52 6.17 9.65 16.71
N THR A 53 5.37 10.42 15.98
CA THR A 53 4.53 9.89 14.90
C THR A 53 5.43 9.28 13.82
N LYS A 54 5.17 8.03 13.50
CA LYS A 54 5.86 7.28 12.44
C LYS A 54 5.07 7.32 11.14
N ILE A 55 5.78 7.13 10.03
CA ILE A 55 5.20 7.13 8.67
C ILE A 55 5.15 5.69 8.15
N ILE A 56 3.96 5.26 7.72
CA ILE A 56 3.76 4.03 6.95
C ILE A 56 3.39 4.42 5.52
N MET A 57 3.99 3.78 4.53
CA MET A 57 3.66 3.94 3.12
C MET A 57 3.24 2.59 2.53
N ASP A 58 2.02 2.53 2.00
CA ASP A 58 1.46 1.36 1.34
C ASP A 58 1.38 1.60 -0.17
N ILE A 59 2.18 0.86 -0.94
CA ILE A 59 2.38 1.04 -2.38
C ILE A 59 1.56 -0.01 -3.13
N GLY A 60 0.66 0.45 -4.00
CA GLY A 60 -0.34 -0.41 -4.64
C GLY A 60 -1.32 -0.94 -3.60
N CYS A 61 -1.83 -0.05 -2.75
CA CYS A 61 -2.59 -0.42 -1.56
C CYS A 61 -3.92 -1.13 -1.87
N GLY A 62 -4.46 -0.96 -3.10
CA GLY A 62 -5.78 -1.48 -3.43
C GLY A 62 -6.88 -0.84 -2.58
N CYS A 63 -8.03 -1.52 -2.45
CA CYS A 63 -9.15 -1.05 -1.64
C CYS A 63 -9.83 -2.15 -0.78
N SER A 64 -9.23 -3.33 -0.67
CA SER A 64 -9.82 -4.50 0.02
C SER A 64 -9.51 -4.54 1.53
N GLY A 65 -9.77 -5.68 2.17
CA GLY A 65 -9.67 -5.87 3.62
C GLY A 65 -8.32 -5.49 4.25
N PRO A 66 -7.16 -5.82 3.65
CA PRO A 66 -5.85 -5.42 4.17
C PRO A 66 -5.67 -3.90 4.27
N ALA A 67 -6.03 -3.15 3.23
CA ALA A 67 -5.94 -1.68 3.22
C ALA A 67 -6.82 -1.07 4.33
N LYS A 68 -8.05 -1.57 4.47
CA LYS A 68 -8.97 -1.12 5.52
C LYS A 68 -8.46 -1.46 6.92
N SER A 69 -7.88 -2.65 7.09
CA SER A 69 -7.30 -3.08 8.36
C SER A 69 -6.07 -2.24 8.74
N LEU A 70 -5.23 -1.87 7.76
CA LEU A 70 -4.12 -0.95 7.96
C LEU A 70 -4.60 0.44 8.38
N ILE A 71 -5.63 0.98 7.73
CA ILE A 71 -6.25 2.27 8.10
C ILE A 71 -6.72 2.25 9.56
N GLU A 72 -7.43 1.20 9.99
CA GLU A 72 -7.88 1.05 11.38
C GLU A 72 -6.72 0.97 12.38
N TYR A 73 -5.66 0.24 12.02
CA TYR A 73 -4.48 0.13 12.86
C TYR A 73 -3.75 1.47 12.99
N VAL A 74 -3.55 2.18 11.88
CA VAL A 74 -2.92 3.51 11.85
C VAL A 74 -3.72 4.51 12.69
N ARG A 75 -5.06 4.52 12.56
CA ARG A 75 -5.94 5.37 13.37
C ARG A 75 -5.73 5.16 14.88
N LYS A 76 -5.63 3.90 15.31
CA LYS A 76 -5.49 3.54 16.73
C LYS A 76 -4.09 3.83 17.30
N ASN A 77 -3.08 3.87 16.45
CA ASN A 77 -1.68 3.92 16.87
C ASN A 77 -0.97 5.22 16.45
N SER A 78 -1.72 6.23 16.01
CA SER A 78 -1.21 7.58 15.73
C SER A 78 -0.07 7.64 14.70
N PHE A 79 -0.18 6.83 13.64
CA PHE A 79 0.72 6.89 12.49
C PHE A 79 0.23 7.92 11.46
N THR A 80 1.13 8.38 10.59
CA THR A 80 0.75 8.97 9.29
C THR A 80 0.81 7.90 8.22
N LEU A 81 -0.26 7.77 7.43
CA LEU A 81 -0.37 6.76 6.38
C LEU A 81 -0.37 7.40 5.00
N TYR A 82 0.59 6.98 4.17
CA TYR A 82 0.61 7.28 2.74
C TYR A 82 0.04 6.10 1.98
N LEU A 83 -1.00 6.35 1.17
CA LEU A 83 -1.62 5.36 0.29
C LEU A 83 -1.31 5.75 -1.15
N ILE A 84 -0.66 4.86 -1.89
CA ILE A 84 -0.27 5.09 -3.28
C ILE A 84 -0.96 4.07 -4.18
N ASP A 85 -1.79 4.56 -5.09
CA ASP A 85 -2.46 3.77 -6.13
C ASP A 85 -3.06 4.73 -7.17
N SER A 86 -3.80 4.22 -8.16
CA SER A 86 -4.65 5.03 -9.02
C SER A 86 -5.69 5.83 -8.23
N LYS A 87 -6.13 6.98 -8.78
CA LYS A 87 -7.17 7.79 -8.15
C LYS A 87 -8.44 6.98 -7.91
N GLU A 88 -8.82 6.19 -8.91
CA GLU A 88 -10.00 5.33 -8.93
C GLU A 88 -9.95 4.31 -7.79
N MET A 89 -8.80 3.70 -7.53
CA MET A 89 -8.62 2.80 -6.39
C MET A 89 -8.71 3.56 -5.06
N LEU A 90 -8.01 4.70 -4.95
CA LEU A 90 -7.97 5.50 -3.72
C LEU A 90 -9.33 6.14 -3.38
N ASP A 91 -10.19 6.41 -4.36
CA ASP A 91 -11.54 6.92 -4.15
C ASP A 91 -12.45 5.91 -3.43
N ASN A 92 -12.12 4.61 -3.49
CA ASN A 92 -12.83 3.56 -2.74
C ASN A 92 -12.44 3.49 -1.26
N LEU A 93 -11.46 4.28 -0.81
CA LEU A 93 -10.98 4.33 0.57
C LEU A 93 -11.42 5.62 1.29
N PRO A 94 -11.58 5.61 2.63
CA PRO A 94 -11.98 6.81 3.37
C PRO A 94 -10.93 7.93 3.25
N ASN A 95 -11.36 9.17 3.50
CA ASN A 95 -10.48 10.31 3.69
C ASN A 95 -10.43 10.62 5.19
N GLU A 96 -9.22 10.65 5.75
CA GLU A 96 -8.98 10.88 7.17
C GLU A 96 -7.80 11.83 7.34
N PRO A 97 -7.72 12.61 8.43
CA PRO A 97 -6.64 13.57 8.64
C PRO A 97 -5.23 12.95 8.70
N PHE A 98 -5.13 11.67 9.03
CA PHE A 98 -3.88 10.92 9.11
C PHE A 98 -3.52 10.19 7.80
N ILE A 99 -4.37 10.28 6.77
CA ILE A 99 -4.17 9.64 5.47
C ILE A 99 -3.76 10.67 4.43
N ILE A 100 -2.70 10.36 3.69
CA ILE A 100 -2.23 11.14 2.54
C ILE A 100 -2.29 10.23 1.32
N LYS A 101 -3.14 10.60 0.36
CA LYS A 101 -3.37 9.84 -0.88
C LYS A 101 -2.48 10.39 -2.00
N ILE A 102 -1.70 9.52 -2.63
CA ILE A 102 -0.87 9.83 -3.80
C ILE A 102 -1.46 9.04 -4.98
N ALA A 103 -2.21 9.75 -5.82
CA ALA A 103 -2.97 9.15 -6.93
C ALA A 103 -2.12 8.95 -8.19
N HIS A 104 -1.04 8.15 -8.09
CA HIS A 104 -0.08 7.90 -9.17
C HIS A 104 0.41 6.44 -9.17
N GLU A 105 0.86 5.97 -10.33
CA GLU A 105 1.62 4.72 -10.43
C GLU A 105 3.00 4.91 -9.80
N PHE A 106 3.35 4.11 -8.80
CA PHE A 106 4.69 4.15 -8.20
C PHE A 106 5.73 3.42 -9.07
N PRO A 107 6.96 3.93 -9.24
CA PRO A 107 7.55 5.15 -8.65
C PRO A 107 7.47 6.39 -9.57
N CYS A 108 6.51 6.43 -10.50
CA CYS A 108 6.43 7.44 -11.54
C CYS A 108 5.57 8.64 -11.11
N ASP A 109 5.84 9.79 -11.72
CA ASP A 109 4.95 10.97 -11.72
C ASP A 109 4.57 11.57 -10.36
N TYR A 110 5.40 11.40 -9.32
CA TYR A 110 5.27 12.11 -8.05
C TYR A 110 6.63 12.55 -7.50
N ASN A 111 6.69 13.77 -6.93
CA ASN A 111 7.89 14.25 -6.26
C ASN A 111 7.93 13.78 -4.79
N TYR A 112 8.78 12.80 -4.51
CA TYR A 112 8.97 12.25 -3.16
C TYR A 112 10.08 12.93 -2.34
N GLU A 113 10.70 14.02 -2.81
CA GLU A 113 11.83 14.69 -2.14
C GLU A 113 11.56 15.00 -0.66
N SER A 114 10.34 15.40 -0.33
CA SER A 114 9.94 15.70 1.04
C SER A 114 9.88 14.47 1.95
N LEU A 115 9.93 13.25 1.40
CA LEU A 115 9.81 11.97 2.09
C LEU A 115 11.12 11.15 2.10
N TYR A 116 12.15 11.57 1.37
CA TYR A 116 13.42 10.85 1.38
C TYR A 116 13.99 10.70 2.79
N SER A 117 14.38 9.47 3.11
CA SER A 117 14.86 9.04 4.42
C SER A 117 13.92 9.31 5.60
N LYS A 118 12.60 9.37 5.38
CA LYS A 118 11.60 9.66 6.43
C LYS A 118 10.58 8.56 6.66
N VAL A 119 10.39 7.64 5.72
CA VAL A 119 9.40 6.57 5.84
C VAL A 119 9.92 5.51 6.81
N ASP A 120 9.17 5.18 7.87
CA ASP A 120 9.59 4.18 8.85
C ASP A 120 9.29 2.75 8.37
N TYR A 121 8.19 2.56 7.62
CA TYR A 121 7.80 1.26 7.06
C TYR A 121 7.21 1.42 5.65
N ILE A 122 7.64 0.57 4.73
CA ILE A 122 7.05 0.44 3.39
C ILE A 122 6.37 -0.93 3.28
N ILE A 123 5.13 -0.94 2.79
CA ILE A 123 4.37 -2.13 2.46
C ILE A 123 4.25 -2.22 0.93
N VAL A 124 4.62 -3.37 0.38
CA VAL A 124 4.45 -3.74 -1.04
C VAL A 124 3.86 -5.14 -1.09
N TYR A 125 2.58 -5.29 -0.78
CA TYR A 125 1.94 -6.60 -0.68
C TYR A 125 1.25 -7.00 -1.99
N SER A 126 1.68 -8.12 -2.60
CA SER A 126 1.11 -8.62 -3.87
C SER A 126 1.20 -7.63 -5.05
N VAL A 127 2.17 -6.72 -5.05
CA VAL A 127 2.36 -5.71 -6.12
C VAL A 127 3.59 -5.99 -6.97
N LEU A 128 4.64 -6.55 -6.37
CA LEU A 128 5.96 -6.60 -7.00
C LEU A 128 6.00 -7.40 -8.31
N HIS A 129 5.19 -8.45 -8.42
CA HIS A 129 5.10 -9.23 -9.65
C HIS A 129 4.55 -8.40 -10.82
N HIS A 130 3.59 -7.49 -10.58
CA HIS A 130 3.11 -6.55 -11.60
C HIS A 130 4.22 -5.61 -12.07
N VAL A 131 5.00 -5.07 -11.13
CA VAL A 131 6.12 -4.17 -11.42
C VAL A 131 7.18 -4.85 -12.27
N VAL A 132 7.54 -6.10 -11.95
CA VAL A 132 8.53 -6.88 -12.72
C VAL A 132 8.13 -7.04 -14.19
N TYR A 133 6.83 -7.13 -14.48
CA TYR A 133 6.35 -7.38 -15.83
C TYR A 133 6.02 -6.11 -16.61
N HIS A 134 5.55 -5.06 -15.93
CA HIS A 134 5.02 -3.86 -16.59
C HIS A 134 5.88 -2.60 -16.38
N SER A 135 6.86 -2.61 -15.49
CA SER A 135 7.60 -1.40 -15.09
C SER A 135 9.09 -1.65 -14.85
N ASN A 136 9.81 -0.59 -14.45
CA ASN A 136 11.23 -0.68 -14.09
C ASN A 136 11.39 -1.07 -12.62
N TYR A 137 11.52 -2.38 -12.37
CA TYR A 137 11.73 -2.95 -11.05
C TYR A 137 12.93 -2.36 -10.28
N LEU A 138 14.04 -2.06 -10.96
CA LEU A 138 15.21 -1.47 -10.29
C LEU A 138 14.89 -0.07 -9.79
N LYS A 139 14.26 0.76 -10.63
CA LYS A 139 13.82 2.10 -10.22
C LYS A 139 12.80 2.03 -9.07
N PHE A 140 11.91 1.04 -9.09
CA PHE A 140 10.94 0.81 -8.01
C PHE A 140 11.68 0.58 -6.69
N LEU A 141 12.62 -0.36 -6.65
CA LEU A 141 13.40 -0.65 -5.45
C LEU A 141 14.26 0.53 -5.00
N ASP A 142 14.98 1.17 -5.92
CA ASP A 142 15.82 2.33 -5.61
C ASP A 142 14.99 3.45 -4.97
N THR A 143 13.76 3.65 -5.44
CA THR A 143 12.85 4.64 -4.88
C THR A 143 12.38 4.23 -3.48
N CYS A 144 12.04 2.96 -3.25
CA CYS A 144 11.71 2.46 -1.91
C CYS A 144 12.86 2.70 -0.92
N ILE A 145 14.09 2.32 -1.30
CA ILE A 145 15.30 2.49 -0.48
C ILE A 145 15.56 3.97 -0.18
N ALA A 146 15.41 4.86 -1.17
CA ALA A 146 15.59 6.29 -0.97
C ALA A 146 14.58 6.91 0.01
N LEU A 147 13.36 6.35 0.09
CA LEU A 147 12.30 6.82 0.99
C LEU A 147 12.49 6.34 2.42
N LEU A 148 13.07 5.17 2.60
CA LEU A 148 13.24 4.56 3.91
C LEU A 148 14.21 5.32 4.78
N LYS A 149 13.77 5.58 6.00
CA LYS A 149 14.62 6.06 7.07
C LYS A 149 15.66 5.01 7.43
N SER A 150 16.85 5.44 7.81
CA SER A 150 17.90 4.54 8.30
C SER A 150 17.38 3.66 9.44
N GLY A 151 17.38 2.33 9.25
CA GLY A 151 16.83 1.35 10.19
C GLY A 151 15.33 1.06 10.06
N GLY A 152 14.67 1.54 9.01
CA GLY A 152 13.29 1.19 8.66
C GLY A 152 13.14 -0.29 8.25
N GLY A 153 11.93 -0.83 8.39
CA GLY A 153 11.60 -2.20 7.99
C GLY A 153 11.11 -2.27 6.54
N GLU A 154 11.71 -3.16 5.74
CA GLU A 154 11.21 -3.57 4.42
C GLU A 154 10.60 -4.97 4.51
N ASN A 155 9.42 -5.17 3.93
CA ASN A 155 8.87 -6.51 3.71
C ASN A 155 8.51 -6.66 2.24
N VAL A 156 9.13 -7.67 1.62
CA VAL A 156 8.90 -8.07 0.25
C VAL A 156 8.60 -9.56 0.29
N ASP A 157 7.32 -9.91 0.44
CA ASP A 157 6.88 -11.29 0.37
C ASP A 157 6.54 -11.67 -1.07
N TRP A 158 7.05 -12.83 -1.51
CA TRP A 158 6.84 -13.43 -2.84
C TRP A 158 5.62 -14.33 -2.88
#